data_AF-A0A2J9V3Y8-F1
#
_entry.id   AF-A0A2J9V3Y8-F1
#
_cell.length_a   1.000
_cell.length_b   1.000
_cell.length_c   1.000
_cell.angle_alpha   90.00
_cell.angle_beta   90.00
_cell.angle_gamma   90.00
#
_symmetry.space_group_name_H-M   'P 1'
#
loop_
_entity.id
_entity.type
_entity.pdbx_description
1 polymer ?
#
loop_
_entity_poly.entity_id
_entity_poly.type
_entity_poly.pdbx_seq_one_letter_code
_entity_poly.pdbx_strand_id
1 'polypeptide(L)'
;MNREHVVPMTAQTLAILEVIKPIIGHRAFIFPSSRNPKVPTNTKTANKALSRMGFKDRAIAHGVGALASTTFNEQGFKPDVIEPALAHTNK
;
A
#
# COMPACT_ATOMS: atom_id res chain seq x y z
N MET A 1 4.36 16.49 -8.18
CA MET A 1 5.43 16.87 -7.22
C MET A 1 5.65 15.68 -6.30
N ASN A 2 6.90 15.26 -6.09
CA ASN A 2 7.23 14.15 -5.19
C ASN A 2 7.25 14.68 -3.74
N ARG A 3 6.06 14.98 -3.19
CA ARG A 3 5.92 15.52 -1.85
C ARG A 3 6.06 14.38 -0.85
N GLU A 4 6.84 14.59 0.20
CA GLU A 4 6.90 13.67 1.32
C GLU A 4 5.50 13.49 1.90
N HIS A 5 5.06 12.25 1.99
CA HIS A 5 3.73 11.87 2.43
C HIS A 5 3.87 10.96 3.64
N VAL A 6 3.58 11.51 4.81
CA VAL A 6 3.68 10.79 6.08
C VAL A 6 2.27 10.48 6.56
N VAL A 7 2.01 9.20 6.83
CA VAL A 7 0.72 8.73 7.34
C VAL A 7 0.93 7.90 8.60
N PRO A 8 0.06 8.02 9.62
CA PRO A 8 0.13 7.18 10.80
C PRO A 8 -0.17 5.72 10.42
N MET A 9 0.57 4.80 11.01
CA MET A 9 0.35 3.36 10.83
C MET A 9 -0.61 2.84 11.90
N THR A 10 -1.60 2.04 11.49
CA THR A 10 -2.50 1.38 12.43
C THR A 10 -1.79 0.19 13.10
N ALA A 11 -2.33 -0.26 14.24
CA ALA A 11 -1.83 -1.44 14.93
C ALA A 11 -1.84 -2.69 14.03
N GLN A 12 -2.84 -2.82 13.15
CA GLN A 12 -2.95 -3.91 12.18
C GLN A 12 -1.81 -3.87 11.15
N THR A 13 -1.48 -2.70 10.62
CA THR A 13 -0.38 -2.56 9.67
C THR A 13 0.95 -2.85 10.34
N LEU A 14 1.16 -2.38 11.58
CA LEU A 14 2.37 -2.68 12.36
C LEU A 14 2.50 -4.19 12.63
N ALA A 15 1.40 -4.86 12.98
CA ALA A 15 1.42 -6.31 13.20
C ALA A 15 1.85 -7.09 11.94
N ILE A 16 1.37 -6.69 10.76
CA ILE A 16 1.80 -7.28 9.48
C ILE A 16 3.31 -7.05 9.25
N LEU A 17 3.81 -5.84 9.55
CA LEU A 17 5.23 -5.53 9.41
C LEU A 17 6.11 -6.33 10.38
N GLU A 18 5.68 -6.54 11.62
CA GLU A 18 6.43 -7.34 12.59
C GLU A 18 6.52 -8.82 12.17
N VAL A 19 5.50 -9.37 11.51
CA VAL A 19 5.55 -10.75 10.96
C VAL A 19 6.64 -10.89 9.89
N ILE A 20 6.82 -9.88 9.03
CA ILE A 20 7.81 -9.95 7.94
C ILE A 20 9.22 -9.51 8.37
N LYS A 21 9.34 -8.74 9.45
CA LYS A 21 10.60 -8.16 9.93
C LYS A 21 11.74 -9.16 10.12
N PRO A 22 11.55 -10.39 10.65
CA PRO A 22 12.64 -11.38 10.73
C PRO A 22 13.18 -11.80 9.36
N ILE A 23 12.35 -11.76 8.32
CA ILE A 23 12.69 -12.21 6.97
C ILE A 23 13.46 -11.12 6.20
N ILE A 24 13.05 -9.86 6.37
CA ILE A 24 13.50 -8.74 5.54
C ILE A 24 14.17 -7.59 6.31
N GLY A 25 14.20 -7.62 7.64
CA GLY A 25 14.63 -6.50 8.49
C GLY A 25 16.10 -6.09 8.33
N HIS A 26 16.93 -6.93 7.71
CA HIS A 26 18.32 -6.62 7.35
C HIS A 26 18.46 -5.95 5.97
N ARG A 27 17.36 -5.63 5.29
CA ARG A 27 17.35 -5.06 3.92
C ARG A 27 16.84 -3.62 3.94
N ALA A 28 17.26 -2.85 2.95
CA ALA A 28 16.82 -1.46 2.77
C ALA A 28 15.35 -1.33 2.30
N PHE A 29 14.76 -2.39 1.73
CA PHE A 29 13.40 -2.36 1.17
C PHE A 29 12.53 -3.46 1.78
N ILE A 30 11.29 -3.09 2.13
CA ILE A 30 10.27 -4.03 2.61
C ILE A 30 9.85 -4.99 1.47
N PHE A 31 9.72 -4.46 0.26
CA PHE A 31 9.39 -5.24 -0.94
C PHE A 31 10.56 -5.18 -1.94
N PRO A 32 11.61 -6.01 -1.75
CA PRO A 32 12.75 -6.04 -2.65
C PRO A 32 12.42 -6.76 -3.97
N SER A 33 13.15 -6.44 -5.03
CA SER A 33 13.11 -7.20 -6.28
C SER A 33 13.67 -8.62 -6.08
N SER A 34 13.05 -9.61 -6.74
CA SER A 34 13.50 -11.00 -6.68
C SER A 34 14.86 -11.23 -7.34
N ARG A 35 15.24 -10.41 -8.33
CA ARG A 35 16.53 -10.51 -9.04
C ARG A 35 17.66 -9.79 -8.32
N ASN A 36 17.37 -8.65 -7.68
CA ASN A 36 18.36 -7.87 -6.96
C ASN A 36 17.72 -7.33 -5.67
N PRO A 37 18.07 -7.87 -4.50
CA PRO A 37 17.52 -7.45 -3.22
C PRO A 37 17.81 -5.99 -2.83
N LYS A 38 18.77 -5.33 -3.51
CA LYS A 38 19.14 -3.93 -3.28
C LYS A 38 18.30 -2.92 -4.06
N VAL A 39 17.30 -3.36 -4.82
CA VAL A 39 16.38 -2.46 -5.53
C VAL A 39 14.94 -2.78 -5.14
N PRO A 40 14.04 -1.79 -5.12
CA PRO A 40 12.63 -2.02 -4.83
C PRO A 40 11.98 -2.89 -5.91
N THR A 41 10.88 -3.55 -5.54
CA THR A 41 10.07 -4.30 -6.50
C THR A 41 9.43 -3.36 -7.52
N ASN A 42 9.17 -3.86 -8.72
CA ASN A 42 8.44 -3.09 -9.73
C ASN A 42 6.94 -3.03 -9.39
N THR A 43 6.26 -2.01 -9.91
CA THR A 43 4.83 -1.78 -9.69
C THR A 43 3.94 -2.95 -10.16
N LYS A 44 4.37 -3.69 -11.19
CA LYS A 44 3.62 -4.84 -11.73
C LYS A 44 3.65 -6.05 -10.80
N THR A 45 4.64 -6.15 -9.91
CA THR A 45 4.76 -7.29 -8.97
C THR A 45 3.56 -7.38 -8.04
N ALA A 46 3.07 -6.24 -7.53
CA ALA A 46 1.89 -6.20 -6.67
C ALA A 46 0.64 -6.75 -7.38
N ASN A 47 0.40 -6.33 -8.64
CA ASN A 47 -0.70 -6.84 -9.46
C ASN A 47 -0.56 -8.35 -9.73
N LYS A 48 0.65 -8.83 -10.02
CA LYS A 48 0.90 -10.27 -10.20
C LYS A 48 0.63 -11.06 -8.93
N ALA A 49 0.99 -10.52 -7.76
CA ALA A 49 0.69 -11.15 -6.48
C ALA A 49 -0.82 -11.25 -6.25
N LEU A 50 -1.57 -10.16 -6.43
CA LEU A 50 -3.04 -10.16 -6.35
C LEU A 50 -3.68 -11.17 -7.31
N SER A 51 -3.21 -11.21 -8.55
CA SER A 51 -3.67 -12.18 -9.55
C SER A 51 -3.49 -13.62 -9.08
N ARG A 52 -2.33 -13.97 -8.49
CA ARG A 52 -2.05 -15.30 -7.92
C ARG A 52 -2.87 -15.62 -6.69
N MET A 53 -3.32 -14.61 -5.94
CA MET A 53 -4.21 -14.76 -4.79
C MET A 53 -5.69 -14.92 -5.21
N GLY A 54 -6.00 -14.95 -6.52
CA GLY A 54 -7.37 -15.12 -7.02
C GLY A 54 -8.13 -13.82 -7.28
N PHE A 55 -7.46 -12.67 -7.22
CA PHE A 55 -8.07 -11.36 -7.51
C PHE A 55 -7.93 -10.91 -8.97
N LYS A 56 -7.49 -11.82 -9.86
CA LYS A 56 -7.41 -11.53 -11.29
C LYS A 56 -8.78 -11.04 -11.80
N ASP A 57 -8.79 -9.93 -12.53
CA ASP A 57 -9.98 -9.28 -13.09
C ASP A 57 -11.02 -8.78 -12.06
N ARG A 58 -10.68 -8.84 -10.76
CA ARG A 58 -11.53 -8.34 -9.65
C ARG A 58 -10.91 -7.16 -8.93
N ALA A 59 -9.58 -7.18 -8.74
CA ALA A 59 -8.86 -6.09 -8.11
C ALA A 59 -7.43 -5.97 -8.63
N ILE A 60 -6.95 -4.74 -8.72
CA ILE A 60 -5.55 -4.40 -9.01
C ILE A 60 -5.03 -3.47 -7.91
N ALA A 61 -3.71 -3.44 -7.71
CA ALA A 61 -3.07 -2.68 -6.65
C ALA A 61 -3.41 -1.18 -6.69
N HIS A 62 -3.55 -0.61 -7.89
CA HIS A 62 -3.95 0.79 -8.05
C HIS A 62 -5.39 1.07 -7.56
N GLY A 63 -6.29 0.10 -7.69
CA GLY A 63 -7.70 0.26 -7.28
C GLY A 63 -7.92 0.22 -5.77
N VAL A 64 -6.91 -0.16 -4.98
CA VAL A 64 -7.02 -0.26 -3.51
C VAL A 64 -7.27 1.11 -2.88
N GLY A 65 -6.64 2.17 -3.38
CA GLY A 65 -6.85 3.53 -2.86
C GLY A 65 -8.27 4.05 -3.12
N ALA A 66 -8.82 3.80 -4.31
CA ALA A 66 -10.19 4.16 -4.64
C ALA A 66 -11.20 3.40 -3.77
N LEU A 67 -10.99 2.09 -3.58
CA LEU A 67 -11.82 1.28 -2.68
C LEU A 67 -11.79 1.83 -1.24
N ALA A 68 -10.61 2.18 -0.74
CA ALA A 68 -10.47 2.77 0.59
C ALA A 68 -11.22 4.10 0.70
N SER A 69 -11.11 5.00 -0.29
CA SER A 69 -11.85 6.26 -0.31
C SER A 69 -13.36 6.02 -0.25
N THR A 70 -13.91 5.16 -1.12
CA THR A 70 -15.34 4.85 -1.14
C THR A 70 -15.80 4.29 0.20
N THR A 71 -15.12 3.27 0.72
CA THR A 71 -15.51 2.63 1.98
C THR A 71 -15.47 3.57 3.18
N PHE A 72 -14.45 4.43 3.29
CA PHE A 72 -14.37 5.38 4.41
C PHE A 72 -15.40 6.51 4.30
N ASN A 73 -15.70 6.97 3.08
CA ASN A 73 -16.77 7.94 2.86
C ASN A 73 -18.15 7.36 3.23
N GLU A 74 -18.43 6.11 2.82
CA GLU A 74 -19.68 5.40 3.18
C GLU A 74 -19.83 5.16 4.69
N GLN A 75 -18.71 4.99 5.40
CA GLN A 75 -18.69 4.88 6.87
C GLN A 75 -18.81 6.23 7.60
N GLY A 76 -18.88 7.35 6.87
CA GLY A 76 -19.08 8.69 7.44
C GLY A 76 -17.81 9.34 7.99
N PHE A 77 -16.61 8.87 7.60
CA PHE A 77 -15.38 9.57 7.93
C PHE A 77 -15.29 10.92 7.18
N LYS A 78 -14.59 11.88 7.77
CA LYS A 78 -14.42 13.21 7.18
C LYS A 78 -13.54 13.13 5.92
N PRO A 79 -13.99 13.63 4.76
CA PRO A 79 -13.19 13.67 3.53
C PRO A 79 -11.84 14.37 3.71
N ASP A 80 -11.79 15.41 4.56
CA ASP A 80 -10.58 16.16 4.93
C ASP A 80 -9.51 15.32 5.62
N VAL A 81 -9.84 14.10 6.05
CA VAL A 81 -8.90 13.11 6.60
C VAL A 81 -8.58 12.03 5.58
N ILE A 82 -9.58 11.58 4.80
CA ILE A 82 -9.45 10.51 3.82
C ILE A 82 -8.55 10.93 2.66
N GLU A 83 -8.83 12.08 2.04
CA GLU A 83 -8.15 12.52 0.82
C GLU A 83 -6.64 12.75 1.05
N PRO A 84 -6.21 13.44 2.13
CA PRO A 84 -4.79 13.56 2.45
C PRO A 84 -4.14 12.21 2.76
N ALA A 85 -4.84 11.26 3.39
CA ALA A 85 -4.28 9.93 3.68
C ALA A 85 -4.00 9.10 2.41
N LEU A 86 -4.66 9.42 1.29
CA LEU A 86 -4.45 8.79 -0.02
C LEU A 86 -3.45 9.55 -0.89
N ALA A 87 -2.73 10.53 -0.33
CA ALA A 87 -1.86 11.47 -1.06
C ALA A 87 -2.59 12.27 -2.16
N HIS A 88 -3.91 12.34 -2.10
CA HIS A 88 -4.67 13.21 -2.97
C HIS A 88 -4.44 14.65 -2.52
N THR A 89 -3.89 15.46 -3.41
CA THR A 89 -3.75 16.90 -3.16
C THR A 89 -4.98 17.56 -3.76
N ASN A 90 -5.81 18.20 -2.93
CA ASN A 90 -6.86 19.08 -3.44
C ASN A 90 -6.20 20.14 -4.34
N LYS A 91 -6.74 20.29 -5.54
CA LYS A 91 -6.24 21.21 -6.55
C LYS A 91 -6.60 22.64 -6.20
#